data_AF-A0A238C532-F1
#
_entry.id   AF-A0A238C532-F1
#
_cell.length_a   1.000
_cell.length_b   1.000
_cell.length_c   1.000
_cell.angle_alpha   90.00
_cell.angle_beta   90.00
_cell.angle_gamma   90.00
#
_symmetry.space_group_name_H-M   'P 1'
#
loop_
_entity.id
_entity.type
_entity.pdbx_description
1 polymer ?
#
loop_
_entity_poly.entity_id
_entity_poly.type
_entity_poly.pdbx_seq_one_letter_code
_entity_poly.pdbx_strand_id
1 'polypeptide(L)' 'MSPSEAPGVLVYGLPDTEQDTELLRVRVVRAGGLSKRDIFGVCDPYAVVLLKREGSSAVVDKAQTKTRRKAF' A
#
# COMPACT_ATOMS: atom_id res chain seq x y z
N MET A 1 -24.94 -19.73 14.98
CA MET A 1 -24.73 -18.64 14.00
C MET A 1 -23.37 -18.05 14.27
N SER A 2 -22.43 -18.24 13.35
CA SER A 2 -21.03 -17.82 13.47
C SER A 2 -20.91 -16.33 13.16
N PRO A 3 -20.09 -15.57 13.89
CA PRO A 3 -19.98 -14.13 13.68
C PRO A 3 -19.30 -13.84 12.34
N SER A 4 -20.14 -13.45 11.37
CA SER A 4 -19.97 -12.21 10.62
C SER A 4 -18.85 -12.17 9.59
N GLU A 5 -19.21 -12.55 8.37
CA GLU A 5 -18.72 -11.96 7.11
C GLU A 5 -18.99 -10.44 7.08
N ALA A 6 -18.24 -9.66 7.87
CA ALA A 6 -17.92 -8.31 7.42
C ALA A 6 -16.97 -8.48 6.21
N PRO A 7 -17.05 -7.67 5.13
CA PRO A 7 -16.03 -7.70 4.10
C PRO A 7 -14.68 -7.45 4.81
N GLY A 8 -13.89 -8.52 4.93
CA GLY A 8 -12.72 -8.54 5.79
C GLY A 8 -11.85 -7.37 5.43
N VAL A 9 -11.49 -6.55 6.43
CA VAL A 9 -10.46 -5.56 6.24
C VAL A 9 -9.22 -6.33 5.79
N LEU A 10 -8.83 -6.15 4.52
CA LEU A 10 -7.64 -6.80 3.98
C LEU A 10 -6.43 -6.30 4.77
N VAL A 11 -5.85 -7.18 5.57
CA VAL A 11 -4.61 -6.94 6.30
C VAL A 11 -3.46 -7.41 5.42
N TYR A 12 -2.50 -6.51 5.20
CA TYR A 12 -1.27 -6.82 4.49
C TYR A 12 -0.17 -7.14 5.51
N GLY A 13 0.81 -7.94 5.10
CA GLY A 13 2.06 -8.10 5.83
C GLY A 13 2.43 -9.56 6.10
N LEU A 14 2.69 -9.85 7.37
CA LEU A 14 3.16 -11.15 7.83
C LEU A 14 1.99 -12.15 7.89
N PRO A 15 2.23 -13.45 7.65
CA PRO A 15 1.20 -14.46 7.82
C PRO A 15 0.78 -14.57 9.29
N ASP A 16 -0.48 -14.91 9.54
CA ASP A 16 -1.06 -15.06 10.91
C ASP A 16 -0.33 -16.10 11.79
N THR A 17 0.56 -16.90 11.20
CA THR A 17 1.39 -17.89 11.90
C THR A 17 2.60 -17.30 12.62
N GLU A 18 3.02 -16.07 12.31
CA GLU A 18 4.14 -15.41 13.00
C GLU A 18 3.69 -14.85 14.37
N GLN A 19 4.40 -15.26 15.41
CA GLN A 19 4.18 -14.81 16.80
C GLN A 19 4.87 -13.46 17.05
N ASP A 20 4.47 -12.77 18.12
CA ASP A 20 5.04 -11.49 18.55
C ASP A 20 4.98 -10.39 17.48
N THR A 21 3.87 -10.32 16.74
CA THR A 21 3.61 -9.29 15.73
C THR A 21 2.57 -8.28 16.21
N GLU A 22 2.68 -7.05 15.68
CA GLU A 22 1.74 -5.96 15.95
C GLU A 22 1.18 -5.38 14.65
N LEU A 23 -0.05 -4.84 14.71
CA LEU A 23 -0.70 -4.24 13.56
C LEU A 23 -0.27 -2.78 13.37
N LEU A 24 0.45 -2.49 12.29
CA LEU A 24 0.80 -1.14 11.89
C LEU A 24 -0.26 -0.53 10.96
N ARG A 25 -0.87 0.59 11.37
CA ARG A 25 -1.78 1.36 10.50
C ARG A 25 -1.02 2.41 9.69
N VAL A 26 -0.96 2.22 8.37
CA VAL A 26 -0.38 3.18 7.43
C VAL A 26 -1.49 3.92 6.66
N ARG A 27 -1.40 5.26 6.59
CA ARG A 27 -2.31 6.09 5.78
C ARG A 27 -1.51 6.93 4.79
N VAL A 28 -1.64 6.63 3.50
CA VAL A 28 -1.11 7.50 2.42
C VAL A 28 -2.05 8.68 2.23
N VAL A 29 -1.60 9.89 2.56
CA VAL A 29 -2.45 11.10 2.56
C VAL A 29 -2.39 11.86 1.24
N ARG A 30 -1.20 12.29 0.81
CA ARG A 30 -0.99 13.06 -0.42
C ARG A 30 0.46 12.97 -0.89
N ALA A 31 0.68 13.32 -2.15
CA ALA A 31 2.00 13.65 -2.69
C ALA A 31 1.98 15.10 -3.22
N GLY A 32 3.12 15.79 -3.16
CA GLY A 32 3.28 17.16 -3.66
C GLY A 32 4.52 17.29 -4.54
N GLY A 33 4.48 18.17 -5.53
CA GLY A 33 5.65 18.47 -6.38
C GLY A 33 6.17 17.27 -7.20
N LEU A 34 5.29 16.34 -7.60
CA LEU A 34 5.72 15.19 -8.38
C LEU A 34 6.30 15.63 -9.73
N SER A 35 7.45 15.06 -10.08
CA SER A 35 8.13 15.33 -11.34
C SER A 35 7.21 14.99 -12.52
N LYS A 36 7.13 15.91 -13.48
CA LYS A 36 6.49 15.66 -14.77
C LYS A 36 7.27 14.53 -15.45
N ARG A 37 6.59 13.43 -15.78
CA ARG A 37 7.21 12.30 -16.49
C ARG A 37 6.78 12.17 -17.95
N ASP A 38 5.64 12.75 -18.33
CA ASP A 38 5.19 12.78 -19.73
C ASP A 38 5.42 14.13 -20.39
N ILE A 39 5.55 14.11 -21.72
CA ILE A 39 5.76 15.26 -22.61
C ILE A 39 4.68 16.34 -22.43
N PHE A 40 3.47 15.91 -22.04
CA PHE A 40 2.34 16.79 -21.75
C PHE A 40 2.25 17.26 -20.29
N GLY A 41 3.24 16.90 -19.46
CA GLY A 41 3.38 17.41 -18.09
C GLY A 41 2.36 16.88 -17.09
N VAL A 42 1.65 15.79 -17.42
CA VAL A 42 0.72 15.10 -16.53
C VAL A 42 1.37 13.78 -16.08
N CYS A 43 1.10 13.39 -14.85
CA CYS A 43 1.50 12.11 -14.29
C CYS A 43 0.24 11.50 -13.66
N ASP A 44 0.09 10.19 -13.80
CA ASP A 44 -0.97 9.41 -13.16
C ASP A 44 -0.39 8.64 -11.95
N PRO A 45 -0.12 9.31 -10.82
CA PRO A 45 0.59 8.69 -9.71
C PRO A 45 -0.24 7.65 -8.96
N TYR A 46 0.47 6.68 -8.39
CA TYR A 46 0.00 5.81 -7.32
C TYR A 46 1.14 5.62 -6.31
N ALA A 47 0.82 5.27 -5.08
CA ALA A 47 1.79 4.89 -4.06
C ALA A 47 1.85 3.37 -3.92
N VAL A 48 3.06 2.86 -3.66
CA VAL A 48 3.31 1.46 -3.30
C VAL A 48 3.91 1.44 -1.90
N VAL A 49 3.33 0.65 -1.01
CA VAL A 49 3.86 0.38 0.33
C VAL A 49 4.38 -1.06 0.32
N LEU A 50 5.65 -1.23 0.67
CA LEU A 50 6.31 -2.54 0.72
C LEU A 50 6.64 -2.87 2.17
N LEU A 51 6.28 -4.08 2.60
CA LEU A 51 6.84 -4.67 3.81
C LEU A 51 8.11 -5.44 3.44
N LYS A 52 9.21 -5.16 4.12
CA LYS A 52 10.48 -5.87 3.99
C LYS A 52 11.00 -6.20 5.37
N ARG A 53 11.74 -7.31 5.48
CA ARG A 53 12.53 -7.59 6.69
C ARG A 53 13.81 -6.79 6.65
N GLU A 54 14.25 -6.33 7.81
CA GLU A 54 15.54 -5.66 7.96
C GLU A 54 16.67 -6.53 7.41
N GLY A 55 17.60 -5.92 6.67
CA GLY A 55 18.72 -6.63 6.03
C GLY A 55 18.35 -7.51 4.82
N SER A 56 17.08 -7.64 4.46
CA SER A 56 16.65 -8.41 3.29
C SER A 56 16.17 -7.53 2.15
N SER A 57 16.57 -7.88 0.93
CA SER A 57 16.04 -7.27 -0.30
C SER A 57 14.66 -7.82 -0.68
N ALA A 58 14.24 -8.95 -0.10
CA ALA A 58 12.98 -9.60 -0.41
C ALA A 58 11.78 -8.79 0.11
N VAL A 59 10.75 -8.65 -0.73
CA VAL A 59 9.46 -8.07 -0.35
C VAL A 59 8.62 -9.16 0.28
N VAL A 60 8.14 -8.92 1.49
CA VAL A 60 7.21 -9.81 2.21
C VAL A 60 5.81 -9.63 1.66
N ASP A 61 5.35 -8.38 1.56
CA ASP A 61 4.04 -8.04 1.02
C ASP A 61 4.04 -6.63 0.42
N LYS A 62 3.04 -6.36 -0.43
CA LYS A 62 2.88 -5.12 -1.19
C LYS A 62 1.43 -4.66 -1.21
N ALA A 63 1.20 -3.43 -0.76
CA ALA A 63 -0.04 -2.70 -0.97
C ALA A 63 0.14 -1.61 -2.03
N GLN A 64 -0.88 -1.40 -2.87
CA GLN A 64 -0.87 -0.36 -3.90
C GLN A 64 -2.15 0.48 -3.83
N THR A 65 -2.00 1.81 -3.87
CA THR A 65 -3.15 2.71 -3.94
C THR A 65 -3.75 2.70 -5.34
N LYS A 66 -5.01 3.13 -5.46
CA LYS A 66 -5.59 3.46 -6.77
C LYS A 66 -4.76 4.54 -7.46
N THR A 67 -4.60 4.40 -8.77
CA THR A 67 -4.01 5.43 -9.62
C THR A 67 -4.86 6.70 -9.57
N ARG A 68 -4.22 7.84 -9.32
CA ARG A 68 -4.85 9.16 -9.38
C ARG A 68 -4.58 9.73 -10.76
N ARG A 69 -5.58 9.62 -11.65
CA ARG A 69 -5.52 10.25 -12.96
C ARG A 69 -5.90 11.70 -12.85
N LYS A 70 -5.16 12.58 -13.53
CA LYS A 70 -5.61 13.97 -13.68
C LYS A 70 -6.68 13.97 -14.77
N ALA A 71 -7.93 14.24 -14.39
CA ALA A 71 -8.96 14.55 -15.39
C ALA A 71 -8.62 15.90 -16.01
N PHE A 72 -8.53 15.92 -17.35
CA PHE A 72 -8.47 17.16 -18.12
C PHE A 72 -9.84 17.81 -18.14
#